data_AF-A0A7C6SJL4-F1
#
_entry.id   AF-A0A7C6SJL4-F1
#
_cell.length_a   1.000
_cell.length_b   1.000
_cell.length_c   1.000
_cell.angle_alpha   90.00
_cell.angle_beta   90.00
_cell.angle_gamma   90.00
#
_symmetry.space_group_name_H-M   'P 1'
#
loop_
_entity.id
_entity.type
_entity.pdbx_description
1 polymer ?
#
loop_
_entity_poly.entity_id
_entity_poly.type
_entity_poly.pdbx_seq_one_letter_code
_entity_poly.pdbx_strand_id
1 'polypeptide(L)'
;SKEEIEDFNKGIINGLNVAREDTINLTEDDLSKLSNEKIIAVSEFSDQILEKINRNHEEVVFLYKMLNDKEKELKETVKEASIVQRFSEEHKDDTVETKIIEKDNTHPSFTSKEYDMSDQETVNNNDEILALYSQGKSIIEISRLLDLGQGEVKLVIDLYH
;
A
#
# COMPACT_ATOMS: atom_id res chain seq x y z
N SER A 1 -0.10 -44.70 -62.48
CA SER A 1 0.98 -43.69 -62.42
C SER A 1 0.49 -42.38 -61.82
N LYS A 2 -0.28 -41.53 -62.53
CA LYS A 2 -0.85 -40.31 -61.90
C LYS A 2 -1.70 -40.60 -60.67
N GLU A 3 -2.61 -41.57 -60.79
CA GLU A 3 -3.54 -42.01 -59.73
C GLU A 3 -2.79 -42.57 -58.49
N GLU A 4 -1.75 -43.38 -58.72
CA GLU A 4 -0.85 -43.90 -57.66
C GLU A 4 -0.09 -42.77 -56.92
N ILE A 5 0.30 -41.70 -57.64
CA ILE A 5 0.93 -40.51 -57.04
C ILE A 5 -0.10 -39.70 -56.23
N GLU A 6 -1.36 -39.67 -56.64
CA GLU A 6 -2.45 -39.00 -55.92
C GLU A 6 -2.79 -39.71 -54.61
N ASP A 7 -2.93 -41.04 -54.62
CA ASP A 7 -3.11 -41.83 -53.40
C ASP A 7 -1.87 -41.80 -52.48
N PHE A 8 -0.66 -41.76 -53.03
CA PHE A 8 0.56 -41.58 -52.23
C PHE A 8 0.61 -40.21 -51.52
N ASN A 9 0.29 -39.13 -52.24
CA ASN A 9 0.20 -37.79 -51.67
C ASN A 9 -0.89 -37.71 -50.58
N LYS A 10 -2.05 -38.34 -50.81
CA LYS A 10 -3.15 -38.47 -49.84
C LYS A 10 -2.73 -39.27 -48.60
N GLY A 11 -1.92 -40.32 -48.77
CA GLY A 11 -1.29 -41.05 -47.67
C GLY A 11 -0.35 -40.18 -46.82
N ILE A 12 0.50 -39.38 -47.45
CA ILE A 12 1.37 -38.40 -46.77
C ILE A 12 0.53 -37.35 -46.02
N ILE A 13 -0.50 -36.79 -46.65
CA ILE A 13 -1.39 -35.80 -46.01
C ILE A 13 -2.09 -36.41 -44.79
N ASN A 14 -2.54 -37.67 -44.87
CA ASN A 14 -3.17 -38.36 -43.75
C ASN A 14 -2.17 -38.61 -42.60
N GLY A 15 -0.95 -39.08 -42.90
CA GLY A 15 0.10 -39.28 -41.90
C GLY A 15 0.53 -37.97 -41.22
N LEU A 16 0.62 -36.88 -41.98
CA LEU A 16 0.89 -35.54 -41.46
C LEU A 16 -0.24 -35.03 -40.57
N ASN A 17 -1.50 -35.29 -40.92
CA ASN A 17 -2.65 -34.94 -40.08
C ASN A 17 -2.66 -35.73 -38.76
N VAL A 18 -2.35 -37.03 -38.78
CA VAL A 18 -2.24 -37.84 -37.55
C VAL A 18 -1.12 -37.32 -36.65
N ALA A 19 0.10 -37.14 -37.19
CA ALA A 19 1.22 -36.61 -36.41
C ALA A 19 0.96 -35.19 -35.85
N ARG A 20 0.20 -34.37 -36.58
CA ARG A 20 -0.29 -33.06 -36.11
C ARG A 20 -1.27 -33.22 -34.95
N GLU A 21 -2.25 -34.12 -35.06
CA GLU A 21 -3.26 -34.37 -34.03
C GLU A 21 -2.61 -34.92 -32.75
N ASP A 22 -1.71 -35.90 -32.86
CA ASP A 22 -0.93 -36.44 -31.75
C ASP A 22 -0.13 -35.33 -31.02
N THR A 23 0.47 -34.40 -31.79
CA THR A 23 1.20 -33.25 -31.25
C THR A 23 0.27 -32.26 -30.55
N ILE A 24 -0.92 -32.01 -31.09
CA ILE A 24 -1.94 -31.13 -30.47
C ILE A 24 -2.43 -31.75 -29.16
N ASN A 25 -2.82 -33.03 -29.16
CA ASN A 25 -3.31 -33.73 -27.97
C ASN A 25 -2.27 -33.73 -26.84
N LEU A 26 -1.01 -34.06 -27.14
CA LEU A 26 0.08 -34.00 -26.16
C LEU A 26 0.30 -32.58 -25.62
N THR A 27 0.19 -31.56 -26.48
CA THR A 27 0.30 -30.16 -26.06
C THR A 27 -0.89 -29.72 -25.19
N GLU A 28 -2.10 -30.21 -25.46
CA GLU A 28 -3.31 -29.92 -24.68
C GLU A 28 -3.27 -30.60 -23.31
N ASP A 29 -2.77 -31.83 -23.21
CA ASP A 29 -2.53 -32.54 -21.95
C ASP A 29 -1.47 -31.82 -21.09
N ASP A 30 -0.31 -31.49 -21.65
CA ASP A 30 0.76 -30.77 -20.93
C ASP A 30 0.31 -29.35 -20.53
N LEU A 31 -0.43 -28.64 -21.40
CA LEU A 31 -0.99 -27.32 -21.09
C LEU A 31 -2.07 -27.39 -20.00
N SER A 32 -2.93 -28.42 -20.03
CA SER A 32 -3.96 -28.64 -18.99
C SER A 32 -3.33 -28.94 -17.64
N LYS A 33 -2.29 -29.79 -17.63
CA LYS A 33 -1.50 -30.09 -16.43
C LYS A 33 -0.80 -28.84 -15.88
N LEU A 34 -0.14 -28.06 -16.74
CA LEU A 34 0.53 -26.81 -16.34
C LEU A 34 -0.48 -25.77 -15.83
N SER A 35 -1.64 -25.65 -16.48
CA SER A 35 -2.73 -24.77 -16.06
C SER A 35 -3.22 -25.13 -14.65
N ASN A 36 -3.50 -26.41 -14.39
CA ASN A 36 -3.90 -26.90 -13.08
C ASN A 36 -2.83 -26.63 -12.00
N GLU A 37 -1.55 -26.86 -12.30
CA GLU A 37 -0.44 -26.53 -11.39
C GLU A 37 -0.38 -25.02 -11.06
N LYS A 38 -0.56 -24.15 -12.07
CA LYS A 38 -0.58 -22.69 -11.85
C LYS A 38 -1.81 -22.22 -11.10
N ILE A 39 -2.98 -22.83 -11.31
CA ILE A 39 -4.19 -22.54 -10.53
C ILE A 39 -3.97 -22.86 -9.04
N ILE A 40 -3.38 -24.02 -8.73
CA ILE A 40 -3.04 -24.41 -7.36
C ILE A 40 -2.05 -23.42 -6.74
N ALA A 41 -0.93 -23.15 -7.40
CA ALA A 41 0.10 -22.25 -6.88
C ALA A 41 -0.39 -20.80 -6.70
N VAL A 42 -1.30 -20.32 -7.57
CA VAL A 42 -1.93 -19.00 -7.43
C VAL A 42 -2.95 -18.99 -6.29
N SER A 43 -3.69 -20.07 -6.06
CA SER A 43 -4.59 -20.21 -4.90
C SER A 43 -3.80 -20.18 -3.59
N GLU A 44 -2.78 -21.04 -3.45
CA GLU A 44 -1.93 -21.11 -2.26
C GLU A 44 -1.23 -19.78 -1.95
N PHE A 45 -0.85 -19.02 -2.97
CA PHE A 45 -0.32 -17.66 -2.80
C PHE A 45 -1.41 -16.66 -2.40
N SER A 46 -2.59 -16.72 -3.03
CA SER A 46 -3.74 -15.87 -2.68
C SER A 46 -4.15 -16.06 -1.22
N ASP A 47 -4.21 -17.29 -0.73
CA ASP A 47 -4.57 -17.62 0.65
C ASP A 47 -3.55 -17.05 1.65
N GLN A 48 -2.24 -17.17 1.36
CA GLN A 48 -1.16 -16.55 2.16
C GLN A 48 -1.20 -15.02 2.17
N ILE A 49 -1.66 -14.38 1.08
CA ILE A 49 -1.83 -12.93 1.03
C ILE A 49 -3.09 -12.51 1.78
N LEU A 50 -4.18 -13.27 1.68
CA LEU A 50 -5.42 -13.03 2.40
C LEU A 50 -5.25 -13.16 3.91
N GLU A 51 -4.49 -14.17 4.39
CA GLU A 51 -4.13 -14.32 5.81
C GLU A 51 -3.37 -13.09 6.32
N LYS A 52 -2.38 -12.60 5.56
CA LYS A 52 -1.60 -11.40 5.90
C LYS A 52 -2.47 -10.14 5.91
N ILE A 53 -3.40 -10.00 4.95
CA ILE A 53 -4.36 -8.89 4.92
C ILE A 53 -5.27 -8.94 6.14
N ASN A 54 -5.80 -10.12 6.50
CA ASN A 54 -6.65 -10.28 7.69
C ASN A 54 -5.88 -9.92 8.97
N ARG A 55 -4.67 -10.47 9.15
CA ARG A 55 -3.82 -10.15 10.31
C ARG A 55 -3.49 -8.65 10.40
N ASN A 56 -3.13 -8.01 9.29
CA ASN A 56 -2.86 -6.58 9.26
C ASN A 56 -4.13 -5.76 9.57
N HIS A 57 -5.31 -6.22 9.12
CA HIS A 57 -6.58 -5.58 9.44
C HIS A 57 -6.93 -5.71 10.93
N GLU A 58 -6.76 -6.90 11.51
CA GLU A 58 -6.92 -7.14 12.96
C GLU A 58 -5.97 -6.25 13.78
N GLU A 59 -4.71 -6.11 13.37
CA GLU A 59 -3.71 -5.26 14.03
C GLU A 59 -4.09 -3.77 13.93
N VAL A 60 -4.54 -3.28 12.77
CA VAL A 60 -5.01 -1.89 12.60
C VAL A 60 -6.28 -1.61 13.41
N VAL A 61 -7.24 -2.53 13.43
CA VAL A 61 -8.47 -2.41 14.25
C VAL A 61 -8.15 -2.45 15.74
N PHE A 62 -7.19 -3.28 16.15
CA PHE A 62 -6.69 -3.33 17.53
C PHE A 62 -5.98 -2.03 17.94
N LEU A 63 -5.11 -1.48 17.09
CA LEU A 63 -4.43 -0.20 17.33
C LEU A 63 -5.43 0.96 17.40
N TYR A 64 -6.43 1.01 16.50
CA TYR A 64 -7.53 1.97 16.56
C TYR A 64 -8.31 1.87 17.88
N LYS A 65 -8.61 0.65 18.34
CA LYS A 65 -9.24 0.44 19.64
C LYS A 65 -8.35 0.92 20.79
N MET A 66 -7.07 0.54 20.83
CA MET A 66 -6.12 1.00 21.85
C MET A 66 -5.97 2.52 21.89
N LEU A 67 -6.02 3.19 20.73
CA LEU A 67 -5.96 4.64 20.65
C LEU A 67 -7.20 5.30 21.25
N ASN A 68 -8.40 4.77 20.96
CA ASN A 68 -9.65 5.26 21.53
C ASN A 68 -9.75 4.98 23.04
N ASP A 69 -9.29 3.80 23.49
CA ASP A 69 -9.21 3.46 24.91
C ASP A 69 -8.23 4.42 25.64
N LYS A 70 -7.10 4.78 25.02
CA LYS A 70 -6.18 5.81 25.55
C LYS A 70 -6.72 7.24 25.49
N GLU A 71 -7.45 7.64 24.45
CA GLU A 71 -8.12 8.94 24.42
C GLU A 71 -9.12 9.04 25.59
N LYS A 72 -9.85 7.97 25.86
CA LYS A 72 -10.76 7.87 27.00
C LYS A 72 -10.01 7.97 28.33
N GLU A 73 -8.92 7.24 28.54
CA GLU A 73 -8.08 7.33 29.76
C GLU A 73 -7.52 8.75 29.97
N LEU A 74 -7.02 9.41 28.91
CA LEU A 74 -6.59 10.80 28.95
C LEU A 74 -7.75 11.74 29.31
N LYS A 75 -8.93 11.53 28.72
CA LYS A 75 -10.15 12.32 28.97
C LYS A 75 -10.78 12.06 30.34
N GLU A 76 -10.39 10.98 31.02
CA GLU A 76 -10.78 10.64 32.38
C GLU A 76 -9.79 11.25 33.38
N THR A 77 -8.48 11.01 33.20
CA THR A 77 -7.42 11.60 34.02
C THR A 77 -7.35 13.14 33.94
N VAL A 78 -7.65 13.76 32.79
CA VAL A 78 -7.77 15.23 32.68
C VAL A 78 -8.97 15.76 33.46
N LYS A 79 -10.09 15.03 33.54
CA LYS A 79 -11.21 15.41 34.42
C LYS A 79 -10.79 15.33 35.88
N GLU A 80 -10.21 14.21 36.30
CA GLU A 80 -9.72 14.03 37.67
C GLU A 80 -8.71 15.11 38.06
N ALA A 81 -7.74 15.42 37.19
CA ALA A 81 -6.77 16.49 37.40
C ALA A 81 -7.45 17.87 37.52
N SER A 82 -8.43 18.18 36.66
CA SER A 82 -9.20 19.43 36.75
C SER A 82 -10.07 19.52 38.01
N ILE A 83 -10.56 18.39 38.52
CA ILE A 83 -11.32 18.31 39.77
C ILE A 83 -10.39 18.53 40.97
N VAL A 84 -9.22 17.87 41.00
CA VAL A 84 -8.19 18.06 42.03
C VAL A 84 -7.64 19.49 42.02
N GLN A 85 -7.42 20.08 40.84
CA GLN A 85 -6.99 21.47 40.72
C GLN A 85 -8.03 22.42 41.35
N ARG A 86 -9.32 22.27 41.03
CA ARG A 86 -10.39 23.09 41.64
C ARG A 86 -10.47 22.94 43.16
N PHE A 87 -10.27 21.73 43.69
CA PHE A 87 -10.18 21.52 45.15
C PHE A 87 -8.89 22.09 45.79
N SER A 88 -7.83 22.35 45.01
CA SER A 88 -6.64 23.08 45.48
C SER A 88 -6.78 24.60 45.38
N GLU A 89 -7.63 25.08 44.47
CA GLU A 89 -7.94 26.50 44.25
C GLU A 89 -8.85 27.08 45.36
N GLU A 90 -9.67 26.27 46.04
CA GLU A 90 -10.47 26.66 47.22
C GLU A 90 -9.66 27.17 48.44
N HIS A 91 -8.32 27.23 48.35
CA HIS A 91 -7.45 27.86 49.35
C HIS A 91 -6.69 29.11 48.86
N LYS A 92 -7.04 29.69 47.70
CA LYS A 92 -6.56 31.00 47.26
C LYS A 92 -7.63 31.83 46.55
N ASP A 93 -8.36 32.62 47.34
CA ASP A 93 -9.16 33.73 46.85
C ASP A 93 -8.25 34.95 46.58
N ASP A 94 -8.10 35.34 45.30
CA ASP A 94 -8.14 36.76 44.84
C ASP A 94 -7.80 36.87 43.32
N THR A 95 -8.83 37.07 42.48
CA THR A 95 -8.77 37.67 41.11
C THR A 95 -7.99 36.89 40.00
N VAL A 96 -8.24 37.01 38.68
CA VAL A 96 -9.08 37.87 37.81
C VAL A 96 -9.81 36.99 36.76
N GLU A 97 -10.98 37.40 36.25
CA GLU A 97 -11.70 36.70 35.16
C GLU A 97 -10.95 36.65 33.80
N THR A 98 -11.13 35.58 33.02
CA THR A 98 -11.40 35.67 31.56
C THR A 98 -12.16 34.43 31.02
N LYS A 99 -13.46 34.61 30.86
CA LYS A 99 -14.39 34.06 29.84
C LYS A 99 -14.03 32.77 29.06
N ILE A 100 -14.65 31.67 29.51
CA ILE A 100 -15.66 30.87 28.77
C ILE A 100 -15.36 30.46 27.30
N ILE A 101 -15.05 29.16 27.16
CA ILE A 101 -15.49 28.20 26.10
C ILE A 101 -15.37 28.64 24.63
N GLU A 102 -14.47 27.95 23.92
CA GLU A 102 -14.84 27.33 22.63
C GLU A 102 -14.88 25.81 22.79
N LYS A 103 -15.80 25.17 22.05
CA LYS A 103 -15.81 23.71 21.87
C LYS A 103 -15.23 23.44 20.49
N ASP A 104 -14.36 22.45 20.37
CA ASP A 104 -14.29 21.71 19.12
C ASP A 104 -14.33 20.20 19.40
N ASN A 105 -15.08 19.48 18.57
CA ASN A 105 -15.16 18.03 18.52
C ASN A 105 -14.65 17.62 17.14
N THR A 106 -13.33 17.69 16.94
CA THR A 106 -12.68 17.39 15.67
C THR A 106 -12.79 15.89 15.34
N HIS A 107 -13.88 15.52 14.68
CA HIS A 107 -14.00 14.24 13.98
C HIS A 107 -12.79 14.04 13.05
N PRO A 108 -12.07 12.91 13.10
CA PRO A 108 -11.16 12.51 12.04
C PRO A 108 -11.97 12.07 10.80
N SER A 109 -12.49 13.05 10.06
CA SER A 109 -13.26 12.83 8.82
C SER A 109 -12.31 12.48 7.68
N PHE A 110 -12.06 11.20 7.45
CA PHE A 110 -11.19 10.73 6.37
C PHE A 110 -11.89 10.78 5.00
N THR A 111 -12.08 11.98 4.44
CA THR A 111 -12.52 12.18 3.05
C THR A 111 -12.07 13.51 2.45
N SER A 112 -11.42 13.45 1.28
CA SER A 112 -11.31 14.49 0.24
C SER A 112 -10.83 15.91 0.61
N LYS A 113 -9.55 16.19 0.29
CA LYS A 113 -9.01 17.38 -0.44
C LYS A 113 -9.67 18.74 -0.13
N GLU A 114 -8.97 19.73 0.45
CA GLU A 114 -7.87 20.50 -0.17
C GLU A 114 -7.14 21.41 0.86
N TYR A 115 -6.13 22.16 0.41
CA TYR A 115 -5.29 23.18 1.10
C TYR A 115 -5.98 23.95 2.27
N ASP A 116 -5.30 24.39 3.33
CA ASP A 116 -3.87 24.75 3.49
C ASP A 116 -3.49 24.73 5.02
N MET A 117 -2.30 25.02 5.56
CA MET A 117 -1.02 25.57 5.05
C MET A 117 0.13 25.22 6.05
N SER A 118 1.34 24.87 5.57
CA SER A 118 2.57 24.88 6.40
C SER A 118 3.86 24.89 5.56
N ASP A 119 4.09 25.96 4.80
CA ASP A 119 5.34 26.15 4.05
C ASP A 119 6.56 26.32 4.95
N GLN A 120 7.60 25.49 4.75
CA GLN A 120 8.95 25.98 4.35
C GLN A 120 9.99 24.87 4.13
N GLU A 121 9.86 23.67 4.71
CA GLU A 121 10.93 22.65 4.64
C GLU A 121 10.84 21.71 3.41
N THR A 122 9.67 21.56 2.78
CA THR A 122 9.45 20.60 1.67
C THR A 122 10.12 20.98 0.35
N VAL A 123 10.32 22.28 0.08
CA VAL A 123 10.91 22.75 -1.18
C VAL A 123 12.40 22.43 -1.26
N ASN A 124 13.13 22.64 -0.16
CA ASN A 124 14.58 22.41 -0.07
C ASN A 124 14.95 20.95 -0.40
N ASN A 125 14.13 20.00 0.08
CA ASN A 125 14.31 18.57 -0.18
C ASN A 125 14.23 18.22 -1.68
N ASN A 126 13.40 18.92 -2.45
CA ASN A 126 13.28 18.70 -3.90
C ASN A 126 14.53 19.21 -4.64
N ASP A 127 15.00 20.41 -4.30
CA ASP A 127 16.23 20.97 -4.86
C ASP A 127 17.46 20.10 -4.51
N GLU A 128 17.51 19.55 -3.28
CA GLU A 128 18.57 18.65 -2.85
C GLU A 128 18.51 17.28 -3.55
N ILE A 129 17.32 16.69 -3.77
CA ILE A 129 17.16 15.49 -4.61
C ILE A 129 17.75 15.74 -6.00
N LEU A 130 17.40 16.86 -6.65
CA LEU A 130 17.86 17.19 -8.00
C LEU A 130 19.36 17.47 -8.04
N ALA A 131 19.90 18.16 -7.04
CA ALA A 131 21.34 18.38 -6.90
C ALA A 131 22.09 17.06 -6.76
N LEU A 132 21.65 16.15 -5.87
CA LEU A 132 22.27 14.84 -5.67
C LEU A 132 22.14 13.93 -6.90
N TYR A 133 21.00 13.97 -7.61
CA TYR A 133 20.80 13.23 -8.85
C TYR A 133 21.70 13.75 -9.99
N SER A 134 21.87 15.07 -10.10
CA SER A 134 22.80 15.69 -11.07
C SER A 134 24.27 15.32 -10.83
N GLN A 135 24.63 14.98 -9.58
CA GLN A 135 25.94 14.43 -9.21
C GLN A 135 26.09 12.93 -9.56
N GLY A 136 25.06 12.30 -10.14
CA GLY A 136 25.06 10.89 -10.55
C GLY A 136 24.78 9.88 -9.43
N LYS A 137 24.25 10.31 -8.28
CA LYS A 137 23.88 9.42 -7.17
C LYS A 137 22.64 8.60 -7.51
N SER A 138 22.59 7.37 -7.02
CA SER A 138 21.43 6.49 -7.20
C SER A 138 20.24 6.94 -6.36
N ILE A 139 19.02 6.71 -6.85
CA ILE A 139 17.74 6.95 -6.13
C ILE A 139 17.77 6.33 -4.72
N ILE A 140 18.39 5.16 -4.58
CA ILE A 140 18.54 4.42 -3.30
C ILE A 140 19.50 5.15 -2.35
N GLU A 141 20.55 5.78 -2.86
CA GLU A 141 21.50 6.56 -2.07
C GLU A 141 20.90 7.90 -1.63
N ILE A 142 20.16 8.57 -2.52
CA ILE A 142 19.46 9.82 -2.21
C ILE A 142 18.39 9.58 -1.14
N SER A 143 17.58 8.52 -1.30
CA SER A 143 16.59 8.07 -0.31
C SER A 143 17.22 7.81 1.07
N ARG A 144 18.42 7.20 1.13
CA ARG A 144 19.16 6.98 2.38
C ARG A 144 19.88 8.23 2.93
N LEU A 145 20.21 9.22 2.09
CA LEU A 145 20.90 10.44 2.51
C LEU A 145 19.94 11.48 3.11
N LEU A 146 18.69 11.48 2.66
CA LEU A 146 17.65 12.44 3.08
C LEU A 146 16.55 11.80 3.95
N ASP A 147 16.66 10.50 4.26
CA ASP A 147 15.62 9.67 4.89
C ASP A 147 14.23 9.75 4.21
N LEU A 148 14.22 10.04 2.91
CA LEU A 148 13.02 10.13 2.06
C LEU A 148 12.67 8.79 1.40
N GLY A 149 11.39 8.59 1.08
CA GLY A 149 10.91 7.40 0.40
C GLY A 149 11.46 7.27 -1.02
N GLN A 150 11.88 6.06 -1.42
CA GLN A 150 12.38 5.80 -2.80
C GLN A 150 11.36 6.17 -3.88
N GLY A 151 10.06 6.09 -3.58
CA GLY A 151 8.98 6.54 -4.46
C GLY A 151 8.87 8.07 -4.57
N GLU A 152 9.17 8.81 -3.50
CA GLU A 152 9.13 10.28 -3.46
C GLU A 152 10.33 10.85 -4.22
N VAL A 153 11.54 10.34 -3.92
CA VAL A 153 12.77 10.69 -4.65
C VAL A 153 12.61 10.41 -6.15
N LYS A 154 12.03 9.26 -6.50
CA LYS A 154 11.74 8.96 -7.91
C LYS A 154 10.68 9.89 -8.50
N LEU A 155 9.59 10.18 -7.80
CA LEU A 155 8.53 11.08 -8.29
C LEU A 155 9.06 12.49 -8.56
N VAL A 156 9.97 13.01 -7.73
CA VAL A 156 10.64 14.29 -7.95
C VAL A 156 11.53 14.24 -9.20
N ILE A 157 12.34 13.20 -9.37
CA ILE A 157 13.17 13.03 -10.59
C ILE A 157 12.27 12.92 -11.84
N ASP A 158 11.23 12.10 -11.81
CA ASP A 158 10.28 11.90 -12.92
C ASP A 158 9.42 13.16 -13.22
N LEU A 159 9.42 14.19 -12.36
CA LEU A 159 8.72 15.48 -12.57
C LEU A 159 9.60 16.59 -13.17
N TYR A 160 10.92 16.50 -13.04
CA TYR A 160 11.87 17.58 -13.31
C TYR A 160 12.98 17.17 -14.31
N HIS A 161 12.80 16.06 -15.05
CA HIS A 161 13.77 15.51 -16.02
C HIS A 161 13.15 15.27 -17.40
#